data_AF-A0A2E9ZBQ7-F1
#
_entry.id   AF-A0A2E9ZBQ7-F1
#
_cell.length_a   1.000
_cell.length_b   1.000
_cell.length_c   1.000
_cell.angle_alpha   90.00
_cell.angle_beta   90.00
_cell.angle_gamma   90.00
#
_symmetry.space_group_name_H-M   'P 1'
#
loop_
_entity.id
_entity.type
_entity.pdbx_description
1 polymer ?
#
loop_
_entity_poly.entity_id
_entity_poly.type
_entity_poly.pdbx_seq_one_letter_code
_entity_poly.pdbx_strand_id
1 'polypeptide(L)'
;MGSKKAMTKKQAGKESSSFLNNIKWLLVFAMIVFGVVANIHYSDISGAVRAAVGLVGFLLALSIYFSTYSGVKAWAFIKGAQAEMRKVTWPTRPETMQMTMIVIIVLIVTSLLLWCVDGLFLRLVGLLTGQGG
;
A
#
# COMPACT_ATOMS: atom_id res chain seq x y z
N MET A 1 16.88 -47.71 -2.17
CA MET A 1 16.43 -47.29 -0.81
C MET A 1 16.87 -45.88 -0.38
N GLY A 2 17.86 -45.23 -1.04
CA GLY A 2 18.39 -43.91 -0.64
C GLY A 2 17.59 -42.66 -1.07
N SER A 3 16.71 -42.76 -2.08
CA SER A 3 15.96 -41.60 -2.60
C SER A 3 14.90 -41.07 -1.62
N LYS A 4 14.24 -41.95 -0.84
CA LYS A 4 13.23 -41.54 0.15
C LYS A 4 13.82 -40.74 1.31
N LYS A 5 15.06 -41.05 1.73
CA LYS A 5 15.74 -40.33 2.83
C LYS A 5 16.15 -38.90 2.43
N ALA A 6 16.45 -38.67 1.16
CA ALA A 6 16.78 -37.34 0.65
C ALA A 6 15.54 -36.43 0.54
N MET A 7 14.39 -36.99 0.17
CA MET A 7 13.12 -36.25 0.13
C MET A 7 12.61 -35.88 1.54
N THR A 8 12.69 -36.80 2.51
CA THR A 8 12.27 -36.51 3.90
C THR A 8 13.16 -35.49 4.60
N LYS A 9 14.48 -35.49 4.34
CA LYS A 9 15.39 -34.49 4.93
C LYS A 9 15.15 -33.07 4.38
N LYS A 10 14.79 -32.97 3.09
CA LYS A 10 14.45 -31.68 2.44
C LYS A 10 13.07 -31.17 2.86
N GLN A 11 12.12 -32.08 3.13
CA GLN A 11 10.80 -31.75 3.68
C GLN A 11 10.86 -31.35 5.16
N ALA A 12 11.64 -32.05 6.01
CA ALA A 12 11.80 -31.71 7.42
C ALA A 12 12.41 -30.31 7.67
N GLY A 13 13.35 -29.88 6.81
CA GLY A 13 13.90 -28.52 6.85
C GLY A 13 12.92 -27.43 6.36
N LYS A 14 12.01 -27.78 5.45
CA LYS A 14 10.97 -26.87 4.95
C LYS A 14 9.80 -26.76 5.92
N GLU A 15 9.44 -27.85 6.60
CA GLU A 15 8.48 -27.84 7.71
C GLU A 15 8.99 -27.01 8.88
N SER A 16 10.20 -27.28 9.38
CA SER A 16 10.75 -26.54 10.53
C SER A 16 10.82 -25.03 10.27
N SER A 17 11.21 -24.59 9.08
CA SER A 17 11.21 -23.16 8.72
C SER A 17 9.79 -22.57 8.57
N SER A 18 8.80 -23.36 8.15
CA SER A 18 7.39 -22.93 8.11
C SER A 18 6.74 -22.86 9.50
N PHE A 19 7.02 -23.83 10.38
CA PHE A 19 6.58 -23.82 11.78
C PHE A 19 7.18 -22.63 12.54
N LEU A 20 8.48 -22.35 12.33
CA LEU A 20 9.13 -21.17 12.92
C LEU A 20 8.54 -19.85 12.39
N ASN A 21 8.09 -19.79 11.12
CA ASN A 21 7.42 -18.60 10.59
C ASN A 21 6.01 -18.43 11.16
N ASN A 22 5.26 -19.51 11.33
CA ASN A 22 3.95 -19.47 11.98
C ASN A 22 4.06 -19.06 13.45
N ILE A 23 5.06 -19.57 14.18
CA ILE A 23 5.34 -19.17 15.57
C ILE A 23 5.72 -17.69 15.64
N LYS A 24 6.55 -17.19 14.70
CA LYS A 24 6.89 -15.77 14.61
C LYS A 24 5.64 -14.90 14.36
N TRP A 25 4.74 -15.34 13.48
CA TRP A 25 3.48 -14.64 13.22
C TRP A 25 2.55 -14.63 14.44
N LEU A 26 2.42 -15.77 15.13
CA LEU A 26 1.63 -15.88 16.35
C LEU A 26 2.20 -14.99 17.47
N LEU A 27 3.53 -14.90 17.57
CA LEU A 27 4.21 -14.02 18.53
C LEU A 27 3.99 -12.53 18.21
N VAL A 28 4.00 -12.13 16.94
CA VAL A 28 3.66 -10.75 16.53
C VAL A 28 2.20 -10.43 16.87
N PHE A 29 1.27 -11.33 16.58
CA PHE A 29 -0.14 -11.15 16.89
C PHE A 29 -0.39 -11.04 18.40
N ALA A 30 0.23 -11.93 19.18
CA ALA A 30 0.18 -11.89 20.65
C ALA A 30 0.73 -10.57 21.21
N MET A 31 1.81 -10.04 20.62
CA MET A 31 2.39 -8.75 21.04
C MET A 31 1.45 -7.58 20.78
N ILE A 32 0.73 -7.57 19.64
CA ILE A 32 -0.26 -6.54 19.31
C ILE A 32 -1.44 -6.61 20.29
N VAL A 33 -1.99 -7.80 20.52
CA VAL A 33 -3.10 -8.01 21.45
C VAL A 33 -2.70 -7.60 22.86
N PHE A 34 -1.49 -7.95 23.30
CA PHE A 34 -0.94 -7.52 24.58
C PHE A 34 -0.84 -5.98 24.67
N GLY A 35 -0.38 -5.31 23.61
CA GLY A 35 -0.33 -3.84 23.55
C GLY A 35 -1.70 -3.17 23.65
N VAL A 36 -2.72 -3.74 22.99
CA VAL A 36 -4.11 -3.25 23.08
C VAL A 36 -4.69 -3.48 24.47
N VAL A 37 -4.49 -4.66 25.07
CA VAL A 37 -4.97 -4.96 26.43
C VAL A 37 -4.29 -4.06 27.48
N ALA A 38 -2.99 -3.84 27.36
CA ALA A 38 -2.25 -2.91 28.22
C ALA A 38 -2.77 -1.46 28.09
N ASN A 39 -3.20 -1.06 26.89
CA ASN A 39 -3.80 0.27 26.66
C ASN A 39 -5.16 0.43 27.34
N ILE A 40 -5.97 -0.63 27.37
CA ILE A 40 -7.31 -0.62 27.97
C ILE A 40 -7.23 -0.66 29.50
N HIS A 41 -6.27 -1.38 30.08
CA HIS A 41 -6.15 -1.51 31.54
C HIS A 41 -5.57 -0.25 32.22
N TYR A 42 -4.76 0.55 31.52
CA TYR A 42 -4.16 1.79 32.02
C TYR A 42 -4.92 3.04 31.53
N SER A 43 -6.22 3.11 31.80
CA SER A 43 -7.07 4.25 31.42
C SER A 43 -6.86 5.51 32.27
N ASP A 44 -6.21 5.40 33.44
CA ASP A 44 -6.25 6.43 34.48
C ASP A 44 -4.93 7.24 34.61
N ILE A 45 -3.96 7.06 33.69
CA ILE A 45 -2.64 7.74 33.72
C ILE A 45 -2.44 8.67 32.51
N SER A 46 -1.67 9.75 32.73
CA SER A 46 -1.20 10.76 31.75
C SER A 46 -0.94 10.19 30.35
N GLY A 47 -1.53 10.83 29.34
CA GLY A 47 -1.54 10.38 27.94
C GLY A 47 -0.16 10.20 27.30
N ALA A 48 0.89 10.81 27.85
CA ALA A 48 2.27 10.66 27.38
C ALA A 48 2.83 9.24 27.61
N VAL A 49 2.56 8.64 28.77
CA VAL A 49 3.04 7.27 29.10
C VAL A 49 2.31 6.24 28.24
N ARG A 50 1.02 6.48 27.96
CA ARG A 50 0.20 5.62 27.08
C ARG A 50 0.73 5.60 25.65
N ALA A 51 1.09 6.76 25.10
CA ALA A 51 1.67 6.86 23.76
C ALA A 51 3.06 6.22 23.68
N ALA A 52 3.89 6.38 24.72
CA ALA A 52 5.22 5.80 24.77
C ALA A 52 5.21 4.27 24.79
N VAL A 53 4.35 3.63 25.59
CA VAL A 53 4.23 2.16 25.64
C VAL A 53 3.70 1.60 24.32
N GLY A 54 2.71 2.28 23.70
CA GLY A 54 2.21 1.92 22.38
C GLY A 54 3.29 2.01 21.30
N LEU A 55 4.10 3.08 21.32
CA LEU A 55 5.20 3.28 20.38
C LEU A 55 6.30 2.23 20.56
N VAL A 56 6.69 1.91 21.79
CA VAL A 56 7.71 0.89 22.08
C VAL A 56 7.22 -0.51 21.67
N GLY A 57 5.96 -0.86 21.96
CA GLY A 57 5.36 -2.11 21.51
C GLY A 57 5.30 -2.23 19.98
N PHE A 58 4.95 -1.14 19.30
CA PHE A 58 4.94 -1.06 17.84
C PHE A 58 6.33 -1.24 17.24
N LEU A 59 7.36 -0.58 17.80
CA LEU A 59 8.74 -0.71 17.34
C LEU A 59 9.30 -2.12 17.54
N LEU A 60 9.00 -2.76 18.67
CA LEU A 60 9.42 -4.14 18.92
C LEU A 60 8.71 -5.13 17.99
N ALA A 61 7.41 -4.95 17.75
CA ALA A 61 6.66 -5.75 16.78
C ALA A 61 7.20 -5.57 15.35
N LEU A 62 7.53 -4.35 14.95
CA LEU A 62 8.19 -4.03 13.68
C LEU A 62 9.56 -4.72 13.57
N SER A 63 10.37 -4.68 14.62
CA SER A 63 11.71 -5.27 14.63
C SER A 63 11.67 -6.80 14.45
N ILE A 64 10.69 -7.46 15.08
CA ILE A 64 10.44 -8.90 14.95
C ILE A 64 9.85 -9.23 13.56
N TYR A 65 8.95 -8.38 13.05
CA TYR A 65 8.36 -8.52 11.72
C TYR A 65 9.43 -8.41 10.62
N PHE A 66 10.31 -7.40 10.69
CA PHE A 66 11.43 -7.24 9.76
C PHE A 66 12.42 -8.42 9.81
N SER A 67 12.53 -9.10 10.96
CA SER A 67 13.39 -10.28 11.14
C SER A 67 12.78 -11.61 10.64
N THR A 68 11.63 -11.58 9.96
CA THR A 68 11.01 -12.79 9.36
C THR A 68 11.46 -12.98 7.92
N TYR A 69 11.71 -14.24 7.51
CA TYR A 69 12.29 -14.67 6.22
C TYR A 69 11.63 -14.09 4.95
N SER A 70 10.41 -13.54 5.04
CA SER A 70 9.78 -12.78 3.95
C SER A 70 10.49 -11.45 3.66
N GLY A 71 11.09 -10.80 4.66
CA GLY A 71 11.82 -9.54 4.49
C GLY A 71 13.04 -9.66 3.57
N VAL A 72 13.81 -10.74 3.73
CA VAL A 72 15.00 -10.99 2.88
C VAL A 72 14.60 -11.33 1.43
N LYS A 73 13.52 -12.08 1.24
CA LYS A 73 12.99 -12.37 -0.11
C LYS A 73 12.41 -11.13 -0.78
N ALA A 74 11.70 -10.29 -0.03
CA ALA A 74 11.21 -9.00 -0.52
C ALA A 74 12.37 -8.08 -0.90
N TRP A 75 13.45 -8.05 -0.11
CA TRP A 75 14.67 -7.30 -0.44
C TRP A 75 15.35 -7.81 -1.71
N ALA A 76 15.44 -9.13 -1.90
CA ALA A 76 15.96 -9.71 -3.14
C ALA A 76 15.06 -9.39 -4.35
N PHE A 77 13.74 -9.42 -4.17
CA PHE A 77 12.76 -9.06 -5.20
C PHE A 77 12.86 -7.58 -5.58
N ILE A 78 13.00 -6.67 -4.61
CA ILE A 78 13.18 -5.22 -4.86
C ILE A 78 14.46 -4.96 -5.66
N LYS A 79 15.57 -5.62 -5.30
CA LYS A 79 16.83 -5.53 -6.06
C LYS A 79 16.67 -6.04 -7.50
N GLY A 80 15.95 -7.14 -7.70
CA GLY A 80 15.60 -7.65 -9.03
C GLY A 80 14.69 -6.71 -9.82
N ALA A 81 13.69 -6.11 -9.17
CA ALA A 81 12.77 -5.16 -9.77
C ALA A 81 13.47 -3.86 -10.20
N GLN A 82 14.45 -3.37 -9.43
CA GLN A 82 15.28 -2.23 -9.83
C GLN A 82 16.16 -2.54 -11.06
N ALA A 83 16.65 -3.77 -11.19
CA ALA A 83 17.40 -4.20 -12.37
C ALA A 83 16.52 -4.28 -13.62
N GLU A 84 15.25 -4.68 -13.48
CA GLU A 84 14.28 -4.75 -14.58
C GLU A 84 13.70 -3.38 -14.96
N MET A 85 13.45 -2.51 -13.97
CA MET A 85 13.02 -1.12 -14.18
C MET A 85 14.04 -0.32 -14.98
N ARG A 86 15.33 -0.66 -14.91
CA ARG A 86 16.38 -0.05 -15.75
C ARG A 86 16.30 -0.47 -17.21
N LYS A 87 15.60 -1.55 -17.55
CA LYS A 87 15.32 -1.98 -18.92
C LYS A 87 14.07 -1.32 -19.50
N VAL A 88 13.26 -0.68 -18.66
CA VAL A 88 12.18 0.18 -19.14
C VAL A 88 12.84 1.41 -19.73
N THR A 89 12.97 1.42 -21.05
CA THR A 89 13.28 2.61 -21.82
C THR A 89 12.12 3.56 -21.64
N TRP A 90 12.18 4.34 -20.55
CA TRP A 90 11.19 5.37 -20.31
C TRP A 90 11.16 6.27 -21.52
N PRO A 91 9.97 6.41 -22.14
CA PRO A 91 9.82 7.10 -23.41
C PRO A 91 10.43 8.50 -23.31
N THR A 92 11.02 8.93 -24.43
CA THR A 92 11.77 10.17 -24.47
C THR A 92 10.83 11.35 -24.17
N ARG A 93 11.33 12.36 -23.44
CA ARG A 93 10.55 13.55 -23.04
C ARG A 93 9.77 14.23 -24.19
N PRO A 94 10.29 14.35 -25.43
CA PRO A 94 9.53 15.00 -26.51
C PRO A 94 8.24 14.24 -26.89
N GLU A 95 8.25 12.91 -26.91
CA GLU A 95 7.06 12.11 -27.25
C GLU A 95 5.98 12.23 -26.16
N THR A 96 6.40 12.27 -24.89
CA THR A 96 5.49 12.41 -23.75
C THR A 96 4.81 13.78 -23.77
N MET A 97 5.56 14.84 -24.07
CA MET A 97 5.02 16.22 -24.14
C MET A 97 4.06 16.42 -25.32
N GLN A 98 4.28 15.73 -26.44
CA GLN A 98 3.35 15.79 -27.57
C GLN A 98 1.99 15.21 -27.18
N MET A 99 1.97 14.07 -26.49
CA MET A 99 0.72 13.44 -26.07
C MET A 99 0.00 14.25 -24.98
N THR A 100 0.73 14.85 -24.03
CA THR A 100 0.09 15.74 -23.04
C THR A 100 -0.50 16.99 -23.67
N MET A 101 0.16 17.58 -24.67
CA MET A 101 -0.35 18.75 -25.38
C MET A 101 -1.64 18.43 -26.14
N ILE A 102 -1.72 17.27 -26.81
CA ILE A 102 -2.94 16.79 -27.45
C ILE A 102 -4.07 16.65 -26.42
N VAL A 103 -3.81 16.02 -25.27
CA VAL A 103 -4.81 15.86 -24.20
C VAL A 103 -5.29 17.21 -23.67
N ILE A 104 -4.38 18.17 -23.45
CA ILE A 104 -4.74 19.53 -22.98
C ILE A 104 -5.67 20.23 -23.98
N ILE A 105 -5.39 20.13 -25.28
CA ILE A 105 -6.26 20.71 -26.30
C ILE A 105 -7.66 20.10 -26.24
N VAL A 106 -7.76 18.77 -26.13
CA VAL A 106 -9.05 18.07 -26.01
C VAL A 106 -9.78 18.47 -24.72
N LEU A 107 -9.09 18.65 -23.60
CA LEU A 107 -9.69 19.11 -22.34
C LEU A 107 -10.24 20.54 -22.45
N ILE A 108 -9.51 21.45 -23.11
CA ILE A 108 -9.97 22.82 -23.32
C ILE A 108 -11.23 22.83 -24.21
N VAL A 109 -11.19 22.11 -25.33
CA VAL A 109 -12.34 22.02 -26.24
C VAL A 109 -13.55 21.42 -25.53
N THR A 110 -13.38 20.30 -24.82
CA THR A 110 -14.47 19.61 -24.13
C THR A 110 -15.05 20.46 -23.00
N SER A 111 -14.20 21.11 -22.19
CA SER A 111 -14.67 21.97 -21.10
C SER A 111 -15.40 23.21 -21.61
N LEU A 112 -14.93 23.82 -22.70
CA LEU A 112 -15.61 24.95 -23.35
C LEU A 112 -16.96 24.54 -23.94
N LEU A 113 -17.02 23.38 -24.61
CA LEU A 113 -18.26 22.84 -25.17
C LEU A 113 -19.30 22.57 -24.07
N LEU A 114 -18.90 21.90 -22.99
CA LEU A 114 -19.78 21.68 -21.83
C LEU A 114 -20.26 23.02 -21.27
N TRP A 115 -19.35 23.94 -20.95
CA TRP A 115 -19.72 25.27 -20.41
C TRP A 115 -20.74 26.00 -21.29
N CYS A 116 -20.60 25.94 -22.61
CA CYS A 116 -21.55 26.54 -23.55
C CYS A 116 -22.94 25.87 -23.47
N VAL A 117 -22.98 24.54 -23.47
CA VAL A 117 -24.23 23.77 -23.39
C VAL A 117 -24.91 23.96 -22.04
N ASP A 118 -24.18 23.82 -20.94
CA ASP A 118 -24.66 24.06 -19.58
C ASP A 118 -25.21 25.49 -19.44
N GLY A 119 -24.50 26.49 -19.98
CA GLY A 119 -24.96 27.90 -19.98
C GLY A 119 -26.24 28.12 -20.80
N LEU A 120 -26.36 27.46 -21.96
CA LEU A 120 -27.59 27.48 -22.76
C LEU A 120 -28.75 26.81 -22.01
N PHE A 121 -28.48 25.67 -21.36
CA PHE A 121 -29.47 24.91 -20.63
C PHE A 121 -30.05 25.71 -19.46
N LEU A 122 -29.19 26.40 -18.69
CA LEU A 122 -29.61 27.29 -17.61
C LEU A 122 -30.50 28.43 -18.12
N ARG A 123 -30.17 29.04 -19.27
CA ARG A 123 -30.99 30.09 -19.88
C ARG A 123 -32.34 29.56 -20.35
N LEU A 124 -32.38 28.38 -20.97
CA LEU A 124 -33.62 27.74 -21.41
C LEU A 124 -34.53 27.37 -20.23
N VAL A 125 -33.97 26.79 -19.18
CA VAL A 125 -34.73 26.46 -17.95
C VAL A 125 -35.21 27.72 -17.24
N GLY A 126 -34.41 28.79 -17.19
CA GLY A 126 -34.82 30.08 -16.63
C GLY A 126 -35.98 30.73 -17.40
N LEU A 127 -35.96 30.63 -18.74
CA LEU A 127 -37.06 31.08 -19.60
C LEU A 127 -38.33 30.26 -19.38
N LEU A 128 -38.22 28.94 -19.27
CA LEU A 128 -39.36 28.04 -19.06
C LEU A 128 -39.96 28.15 -17.65
N THR A 129 -39.14 28.39 -16.64
CA THR A 129 -39.57 28.52 -15.24
C THR A 129 -40.06 29.94 -14.92
N GLY A 130 -39.93 30.89 -15.85
CA GLY A 130 -40.36 32.28 -15.65
C GLY A 130 -39.56 33.04 -14.59
N GLN A 131 -38.40 32.51 -14.18
CA GLN A 131 -37.53 33.05 -13.12
C GLN A 131 -36.33 33.84 -13.69
N GLY A 132 -36.43 34.25 -14.97
CA GLY A 132 -35.40 35.01 -15.68
C GLY A 132 -35.69 36.51 -15.67
N GLY A 133 -35.54 37.13 -14.50
CA GLY A 133 -35.49 38.57 -14.23
C GLY A 133 -34.67 38.81 -12.98
#